data_AF-A0A7J8XXU9-F1
#
_entry.id   AF-A0A7J8XXU9-F1
#
_cell.length_a   1.000
_cell.length_b   1.000
_cell.length_c   1.000
_cell.angle_alpha   90.00
_cell.angle_beta   90.00
_cell.angle_gamma   90.00
#
_symmetry.space_group_name_H-M   'P 1'
#
loop_
_entity.id
_entity.type
_entity.pdbx_description
1 polymer ?
#
loop_
_entity_poly.entity_id
_entity_poly.type
_entity_poly.pdbx_seq_one_letter_code
_entity_poly.pdbx_strand_id
1 'polypeptide(L)'
;MELEASLRKAEMESHSWQNLAKAKEAMIMDLNNTLEQARESLVCVSNAPEDAESLFRDQQEGEMKQKSNNNNKMACKHCNARSSCVVFLPCRHLCSCKSCETFLEACPVCNSIKEASIKVFWV
;
A
#
# COMPACT_ATOMS: atom_id res chain seq x y z
N MET A 1 25.21 41.10 25.43
CA MET A 1 23.99 41.18 24.59
C MET A 1 23.96 40.14 23.45
N GLU A 2 25.05 39.81 22.77
CA GLU A 2 25.04 38.85 21.65
C GLU A 2 24.72 37.39 22.05
N LEU A 3 25.22 36.93 23.20
CA LEU A 3 24.93 35.58 23.71
C LEU A 3 23.45 35.40 24.08
N GLU A 4 22.83 36.40 24.69
CA GLU A 4 21.40 36.38 25.02
C GLU A 4 20.53 36.36 23.77
N ALA A 5 20.91 37.11 22.72
CA ALA A 5 20.22 37.07 21.44
C ALA A 5 20.36 35.69 20.77
N SER A 6 21.55 35.09 20.86
CA SER A 6 21.82 33.74 20.34
C SER A 6 21.03 32.66 21.09
N LEU A 7 20.93 32.76 22.42
CA LEU A 7 20.13 31.87 23.25
C LEU A 7 18.65 31.94 22.87
N ARG A 8 18.08 33.15 22.81
CA ARG A 8 16.67 33.35 22.40
C ARG A 8 16.38 32.78 21.02
N LYS A 9 17.31 32.92 20.08
CA LYS A 9 17.19 32.35 18.74
C LYS A 9 17.16 30.82 18.79
N ALA A 10 18.09 30.20 19.51
CA ALA A 10 18.16 28.74 19.65
C ALA A 10 16.91 28.16 20.36
N GLU A 11 16.40 28.85 21.39
CA GLU A 11 15.16 28.49 22.07
C GLU A 11 13.95 28.53 21.13
N MET A 12 13.84 29.58 20.31
CA MET A 12 12.77 29.71 19.31
C MET A 12 12.84 28.62 18.25
N GLU A 13 14.04 28.31 17.72
CA GLU A 13 14.25 27.22 16.77
C GLU A 13 13.89 25.87 17.40
N SER A 14 14.37 25.59 18.61
CA SER A 14 14.05 24.37 19.36
C SER A 14 12.53 24.19 19.55
N HIS A 15 11.84 25.25 19.97
CA HIS A 15 10.39 25.23 20.13
C HIS A 15 9.67 25.00 18.80
N SER A 16 10.15 25.60 17.70
CA SER A 16 9.57 25.38 16.37
C SER A 16 9.67 23.93 15.90
N TRP A 17 10.85 23.30 16.09
CA TRP A 17 11.06 21.89 15.77
C TRP A 17 10.24 20.96 16.67
N GLN A 18 10.14 21.28 17.96
CA GLN A 18 9.33 20.52 18.90
C GLN A 18 7.84 20.55 18.52
N ASN A 19 7.32 21.70 18.10
CA ASN A 19 5.93 21.82 17.65
C ASN A 19 5.68 21.03 16.37
N LEU A 20 6.61 21.08 15.41
CA LEU A 20 6.53 20.29 14.20
C LEU A 20 6.57 18.78 14.50
N ALA A 21 7.43 18.34 15.43
CA ALA A 21 7.51 16.96 15.87
C ALA A 21 6.19 16.49 16.49
N LYS A 22 5.64 17.25 17.44
CA LYS A 22 4.33 16.95 18.08
C LYS A 22 3.19 16.88 17.06
N ALA A 23 3.15 17.77 16.08
CA ALA A 23 2.14 17.73 15.02
C ALA A 23 2.24 16.44 14.18
N LYS A 24 3.47 16.02 13.83
CA LYS A 24 3.70 14.76 13.13
C LYS A 24 3.33 13.54 13.99
N GLU A 25 3.68 13.54 15.27
CA GLU A 25 3.30 12.49 16.22
C GLU A 25 1.79 12.35 16.36
N ALA A 26 1.06 13.48 16.45
CA ALA A 26 -0.40 13.48 16.49
C ALA A 26 -1.01 12.88 15.22
N MET A 27 -0.47 13.23 14.04
CA MET A 27 -0.90 12.65 12.76
C MET A 27 -0.65 11.14 12.70
N ILE A 28 0.50 10.66 13.17
CA ILE A 28 0.83 9.22 13.24
C ILE A 28 -0.15 8.51 14.17
N MET A 29 -0.45 9.09 15.33
CA MET A 29 -1.38 8.51 16.30
C MET A 29 -2.81 8.39 15.72
N ASP A 30 -3.30 9.41 15.04
CA ASP A 30 -4.60 9.40 14.37
C ASP A 30 -4.69 8.32 13.28
N LEU A 31 -3.65 8.21 12.44
CA LEU A 31 -3.56 7.17 11.42
C LEU A 31 -3.54 5.76 12.05
N ASN A 32 -2.77 5.58 13.14
CA ASN A 32 -2.70 4.31 13.84
C ASN A 32 -4.04 3.91 14.45
N ASN A 33 -4.75 4.86 15.08
CA ASN A 33 -6.09 4.62 15.62
C ASN A 33 -7.07 4.21 14.52
N THR A 34 -7.01 4.86 13.35
CA THR A 34 -7.86 4.51 12.19
C THR A 34 -7.59 3.07 11.72
N LEU A 35 -6.32 2.65 11.69
CA LEU A 35 -5.96 1.28 11.32
C LEU A 35 -6.46 0.24 12.33
N GLU A 36 -6.33 0.51 13.63
CA GLU A 36 -6.86 -0.38 14.67
C GLU A 36 -8.39 -0.47 14.62
N GLN A 37 -9.10 0.64 14.40
CA GLN A 37 -10.55 0.64 14.23
C GLN A 37 -10.99 -0.21 13.02
N ALA A 38 -10.27 -0.12 11.89
CA ALA A 38 -10.53 -0.95 10.73
C ALA A 38 -10.27 -2.45 10.99
N ARG A 39 -9.25 -2.77 11.81
CA ARG A 39 -8.98 -4.15 12.26
C ARG A 39 -10.10 -4.69 13.14
N GLU A 40 -10.55 -3.93 14.13
CA GLU A 40 -11.63 -4.33 15.03
C GLU A 40 -12.97 -4.47 14.29
N SER A 41 -13.24 -3.60 13.32
CA SER A 41 -14.44 -3.71 12.48
C SER A 41 -14.47 -5.02 11.68
N LEU A 42 -13.32 -5.58 11.31
CA LEU A 42 -13.24 -6.88 10.63
C LEU A 42 -13.55 -8.06 11.58
N VAL A 43 -13.21 -7.92 12.87
CA VAL A 43 -13.47 -8.92 13.91
C VAL A 43 -14.96 -8.95 14.31
N CYS A 44 -15.65 -7.81 14.27
CA CYS A 44 -17.08 -7.75 14.63
C CYS A 44 -18.00 -8.44 13.60
N VAL A 45 -17.53 -8.63 12.35
CA VAL A 45 -18.25 -9.40 11.31
C VAL A 45 -18.11 -10.91 11.51
N SER A 46 -17.18 -11.36 12.36
CA SER A 46 -16.88 -12.79 12.57
C SER A 46 -17.59 -13.42 13.78
N ASN A 47 -18.43 -12.68 14.51
CA ASN A 47 -19.19 -13.19 15.66
C ASN A 47 -20.56 -13.80 15.27
N ALA A 48 -20.67 -14.39 14.07
CA ALA A 48 -21.74 -15.34 13.74
C ALA A 48 -21.16 -16.76 13.86
N PRO A 49 -21.73 -17.65 14.68
CA PRO A 49 -21.20 -19.00 14.85
C PRO A 49 -21.66 -19.85 13.68
N GLU A 50 -20.95 -19.80 12.56
CA GLU A 50 -21.26 -20.64 11.40
C GLU A 50 -19.97 -21.28 10.87
N ASP A 51 -19.79 -22.53 11.32
CA ASP A 51 -19.14 -23.59 10.57
C ASP A 51 -19.54 -23.52 9.08
N ALA A 52 -18.58 -23.79 8.20
CA ALA A 52 -18.64 -23.79 6.74
C ALA A 52 -18.29 -22.47 5.99
N GLU A 53 -17.19 -22.62 5.22
CA GLU A 53 -16.97 -22.09 3.87
C GLU A 53 -16.61 -20.60 3.68
N SER A 54 -15.48 -20.43 3.00
CA SER A 54 -14.87 -19.18 2.56
C SER A 54 -15.81 -18.35 1.68
N LEU A 55 -16.03 -17.09 2.06
CA LEU A 55 -16.84 -16.14 1.29
C LEU A 55 -15.95 -15.02 0.73
N PHE A 56 -15.30 -15.29 -0.40
CA PHE A 56 -14.97 -14.25 -1.37
C PHE A 56 -15.77 -14.51 -2.64
N ARG A 57 -16.75 -13.64 -2.85
CA ARG A 57 -17.70 -13.60 -3.96
C ARG A 57 -16.96 -13.19 -5.24
N ASP A 58 -16.75 -14.13 -6.16
CA ASP A 58 -16.50 -13.84 -7.56
C ASP A 58 -17.84 -13.69 -8.29
N GLN A 59 -18.12 -12.49 -8.79
CA GLN A 59 -19.15 -12.25 -9.80
C GLN A 59 -18.45 -11.77 -11.08
N GLN A 60 -18.28 -12.68 -12.05
CA GLN A 60 -18.51 -12.37 -13.46
C GLN A 60 -18.54 -13.66 -14.28
N GLU A 61 -19.72 -13.93 -14.85
CA GLU A 61 -19.98 -14.99 -15.81
C GLU A 61 -19.40 -14.60 -17.17
N GLY A 62 -18.70 -15.55 -17.79
CA GLY A 62 -18.11 -15.42 -19.12
C GLY A 62 -17.39 -16.72 -19.49
N GLU A 63 -18.14 -17.66 -20.05
CA GLU A 63 -17.68 -19.00 -20.40
C GLU A 63 -16.58 -18.98 -21.48
N MET A 64 -15.39 -19.48 -21.15
CA MET A 64 -14.65 -20.36 -22.07
C MET A 64 -13.64 -21.21 -21.31
N LYS A 65 -13.74 -22.53 -21.50
CA LYS A 65 -12.90 -23.58 -20.92
C LYS A 65 -11.41 -23.25 -20.99
N GLN A 66 -10.71 -23.25 -19.85
CA GLN A 66 -9.35 -23.79 -19.76
C GLN A 66 -8.96 -24.08 -18.31
N LYS A 67 -8.52 -25.32 -18.07
CA LYS A 67 -7.81 -25.74 -16.86
C LYS A 67 -6.62 -24.79 -16.63
N SER A 68 -6.63 -23.99 -15.57
CA SER A 68 -5.40 -23.41 -15.00
C SER A 68 -5.70 -23.07 -13.54
N ASN A 69 -5.20 -23.89 -12.62
CA ASN A 69 -4.00 -23.62 -11.82
C ASN A 69 -4.08 -22.25 -11.12
N ASN A 70 -3.79 -22.21 -9.82
CA ASN A 70 -3.83 -21.07 -8.88
C ASN A 70 -3.01 -19.80 -9.28
N ASN A 71 -2.69 -19.60 -10.55
CA ASN A 71 -1.77 -18.61 -11.10
C ASN A 71 -2.44 -17.27 -11.47
N ASN A 72 -3.77 -17.16 -11.48
CA ASN A 72 -4.47 -15.89 -11.78
C ASN A 72 -4.14 -14.77 -10.77
N LYS A 73 -3.70 -15.12 -9.55
CA LYS A 73 -3.25 -14.13 -8.55
C LYS A 73 -2.00 -13.37 -8.97
N MET A 74 -1.24 -13.89 -9.94
CA MET A 74 0.01 -13.29 -10.42
C MET A 74 -0.06 -12.79 -11.86
N ALA A 75 -1.25 -12.55 -12.43
CA ALA A 75 -1.34 -11.93 -13.77
C ALA A 75 -0.99 -10.43 -13.74
N CYS A 76 -0.38 -9.92 -14.81
CA CYS A 76 -0.12 -8.50 -15.02
C CYS A 76 -1.44 -7.74 -15.11
N LYS A 77 -1.63 -6.75 -14.23
CA LYS A 77 -2.87 -5.97 -14.13
C LYS A 77 -3.11 -5.00 -15.28
N HIS A 78 -2.11 -4.79 -16.15
CA HIS A 78 -2.26 -3.94 -17.33
C HIS A 78 -2.71 -4.73 -18.57
N CYS A 79 -2.06 -5.86 -18.89
CA CYS A 79 -2.37 -6.61 -20.11
C CYS A 79 -3.14 -7.91 -19.86
N ASN A 80 -3.24 -8.37 -18.61
CA ASN A 80 -3.84 -9.65 -18.19
C ASN A 80 -3.32 -10.91 -18.94
N ALA A 81 -2.23 -10.78 -19.72
CA ALA A 81 -1.74 -11.83 -20.62
C ALA A 81 -0.45 -12.50 -20.13
N ARG A 82 0.33 -11.84 -19.27
CA ARG A 82 1.62 -12.32 -18.77
C ARG A 82 1.64 -12.32 -17.25
N SER A 83 2.55 -13.07 -16.64
CA SER A 83 2.76 -12.99 -15.20
C SER A 83 3.37 -11.64 -14.79
N SER A 84 2.90 -11.14 -13.65
CA SER A 84 3.50 -10.03 -12.91
C SER A 84 4.88 -10.46 -12.43
N CYS A 85 5.87 -9.65 -12.75
CA CYS A 85 7.25 -9.85 -12.32
C CYS A 85 7.95 -8.52 -11.98
N VAL A 86 7.19 -7.43 -11.84
CA VAL A 86 7.71 -6.11 -11.51
C VAL A 86 6.95 -5.48 -10.35
N VAL A 87 7.72 -5.04 -9.36
CA VAL A 87 7.28 -4.29 -8.17
C VAL A 87 7.46 -2.79 -8.42
N PHE A 88 6.44 -2.00 -8.12
CA PHE A 88 6.47 -0.53 -8.22
C PHE A 88 6.85 0.10 -6.88
N LEU A 89 7.76 1.06 -6.87
CA LEU A 89 8.10 1.85 -5.68
C LEU A 89 7.51 3.26 -5.79
N PRO A 90 7.00 3.83 -4.67
CA PRO A 90 7.14 3.35 -3.29
C PRO A 90 6.05 2.35 -2.81
N CYS A 91 5.00 2.12 -3.59
CA CYS A 91 3.82 1.37 -3.12
C CYS A 91 4.02 -0.15 -2.91
N ARG A 92 5.10 -0.74 -3.42
CA ARG A 92 5.48 -2.16 -3.34
C ARG A 92 4.52 -3.17 -3.97
N HIS A 93 3.62 -2.74 -4.84
CA HIS A 93 2.73 -3.66 -5.56
C HIS A 93 3.45 -4.41 -6.68
N LEU A 94 3.39 -5.75 -6.64
CA LEU A 94 3.79 -6.63 -7.73
C LEU A 94 2.62 -6.82 -8.69
N CYS A 95 2.56 -6.03 -9.77
CA CYS A 95 1.34 -5.93 -10.59
C CYS A 95 1.57 -5.77 -12.09
N SER A 96 2.81 -5.68 -12.56
CA SER A 96 3.11 -5.57 -13.99
C SER A 96 4.09 -6.64 -14.47
N CYS A 97 3.99 -7.01 -15.74
CA CYS A 97 5.02 -7.78 -16.44
C CYS A 97 6.11 -6.84 -16.97
N LYS A 98 7.27 -7.41 -17.32
CA LYS A 98 8.43 -6.65 -17.82
C LYS A 98 8.10 -5.75 -19.02
N SER A 99 7.24 -6.20 -19.95
CA SER A 99 6.89 -5.41 -21.14
C SER A 99 6.01 -4.21 -20.81
N CYS A 100 5.02 -4.41 -19.93
CA CYS A 100 4.04 -3.36 -19.62
C CYS A 100 4.64 -2.28 -18.71
N GLU A 101 5.57 -2.63 -17.81
CA GLU A 101 6.16 -1.66 -16.88
C GLU A 101 6.82 -0.45 -17.57
N THR A 102 7.40 -0.65 -18.76
CA THR A 102 8.03 0.45 -19.53
C THR A 102 7.06 1.56 -19.97
N PHE A 103 5.76 1.28 -20.03
CA PHE A 103 4.72 2.24 -20.45
C PHE A 103 3.89 2.78 -19.27
N LEU A 104 4.19 2.35 -18.05
CA LEU A 104 3.43 2.70 -16.85
C LEU A 104 4.19 3.73 -16.01
N GLU A 105 3.61 4.92 -15.89
CA GLU A 105 4.10 6.01 -15.00
C GLU A 105 3.52 5.92 -13.58
N ALA A 106 2.53 5.05 -13.36
CA ALA A 106 1.90 4.84 -12.05
C ALA A 106 1.53 3.37 -11.87
N CYS A 107 1.38 2.96 -10.61
CA CYS A 107 0.97 1.62 -10.22
C CYS A 107 -0.49 1.35 -10.65
N PRO A 108 -0.77 0.32 -11.47
CA PRO A 108 -2.12 -0.03 -11.90
C PRO A 108 -3.09 -0.43 -10.77
N VAL A 109 -2.58 -0.68 -9.56
CA VAL A 109 -3.38 -1.13 -8.41
C VAL A 109 -3.83 0.03 -7.52
N CYS A 110 -2.91 0.96 -7.21
CA CYS A 110 -3.15 2.02 -6.22
C CYS A 110 -2.89 3.43 -6.75
N ASN A 111 -2.55 3.56 -8.03
CA ASN A 111 -2.29 4.82 -8.72
C ASN A 111 -1.13 5.66 -8.16
N SER A 112 -0.29 5.09 -7.29
CA SER A 112 0.95 5.70 -6.81
C SER A 112 1.93 5.91 -7.98
N ILE A 113 2.52 7.10 -8.07
CA ILE A 113 3.51 7.47 -9.10
C ILE A 113 4.71 6.51 -9.02
N LYS A 114 5.17 6.03 -10.18
CA LYS A 114 6.34 5.14 -10.29
C LYS A 114 7.63 5.95 -10.16
N GLU A 115 8.28 5.85 -9.02
CA GLU A 115 9.61 6.44 -8.80
C GLU A 115 10.72 5.49 -9.22
N ALA A 116 10.51 4.19 -9.00
CA ALA A 116 11.43 3.12 -9.38
C ALA A 116 10.68 1.79 -9.54
N SER A 117 11.32 0.80 -10.15
CA SER A 117 10.78 -0.55 -10.30
C SER A 117 11.82 -1.62 -10.02
N ILE A 118 11.39 -2.77 -9.48
CA ILE A 118 12.25 -3.92 -9.19
C ILE A 118 11.69 -5.15 -9.91
N LYS A 119 12.54 -5.84 -10.66
CA LYS A 119 12.19 -7.12 -11.27
C LYS A 119 12.36 -8.26 -10.25
N VAL A 120 11.33 -9.06 -10.06
CA VAL A 120 11.37 -10.27 -9.24
C VAL A 120 11.59 -11.51 -10.10
N PHE A 121 12.35 -12.46 -9.56
CA PHE A 121 12.57 -13.78 -10.14
C PHE A 121 12.01 -14.81 -9.16
N TRP A 122 11.12 -15.67 -9.65
CA TRP A 122 10.58 -16.78 -8.88
C TRP A 122 11.62 -17.90 -8.87
N VAL A 123 12.07 -18.30 -7.67
CA VAL A 123 12.95 -19.45 -7.45
C VAL A 123 12.14 -20.69 -7.11
#